data_AF-A0AAE6ZS97-F1
#
_entry.id   AF-A0AAE6ZS97-F1
#
_cell.length_a   1.000
_cell.length_b   1.000
_cell.length_c   1.000
_cell.angle_alpha   90.00
_cell.angle_beta   90.00
_cell.angle_gamma   90.00
#
_symmetry.space_group_name_H-M   'P 1'
#
loop_
_entity.id
_entity.type
_entity.pdbx_description
1 polymer ?
#
loop_
_entity_poly.entity_id
_entity_poly.type
_entity_poly.pdbx_seq_one_letter_code
_entity_poly.pdbx_strand_id
1 'polypeptide(L)'
;MIKRFAIFLGAIAINCNVYAVDAKYVTPEFNDKNSHVSMVFICAVIGEKGGFDAEALPTVAKSSAKMGVPAKKAGELMGDALTWWETNHEQYDITGMWEGSCREPLKNMRRMYVDQ
;
A
#
# COMPACT_ATOMS: atom_id res chain seq x y z
N MET A 1 -2.18 57.18 -36.40
CA MET A 1 -2.69 55.83 -36.74
C MET A 1 -2.59 55.00 -35.46
N ILE A 2 -3.73 54.71 -34.80
CA ILE A 2 -3.83 53.98 -33.52
C ILE A 2 -3.95 52.48 -33.81
N LYS A 3 -3.15 51.64 -33.14
CA LYS A 3 -3.23 50.14 -33.03
C LYS A 3 -1.96 49.70 -32.27
N ARG A 4 -1.92 48.90 -31.19
CA ARG A 4 -2.78 47.83 -30.65
C ARG A 4 -2.45 47.60 -29.16
N PHE A 5 -3.48 47.20 -28.43
CA PHE A 5 -3.44 46.44 -27.17
C PHE A 5 -2.57 45.18 -27.26
N ALA A 6 -1.96 44.76 -26.15
CA ALA A 6 -2.06 43.37 -25.63
C ALA A 6 -1.31 43.24 -24.28
N ILE A 7 -2.07 43.19 -23.17
CA ILE A 7 -2.26 42.00 -22.32
C ILE A 7 -1.06 41.72 -21.39
N PHE A 8 -1.19 42.22 -20.15
CA PHE A 8 -0.47 41.71 -18.99
C PHE A 8 -0.97 40.28 -18.71
N LEU A 9 -0.17 39.27 -19.04
CA LEU A 9 -0.36 37.92 -18.54
C LEU A 9 0.13 37.87 -17.10
N GLY A 10 -0.81 38.01 -16.16
CA GLY A 10 -0.56 37.72 -14.75
C GLY A 10 -0.23 36.25 -14.59
N ALA A 11 1.02 35.97 -14.19
CA ALA A 11 1.41 34.65 -13.71
C ALA A 11 0.74 34.44 -12.34
N ILE A 12 -0.42 33.78 -12.33
CA ILE A 12 -0.99 33.24 -11.11
C ILE A 12 -0.11 32.06 -10.71
N ALA A 13 0.82 32.31 -9.79
CA ALA A 13 1.52 31.27 -9.06
C ALA A 13 0.46 30.50 -8.24
N ILE A 14 -0.03 29.40 -8.80
CA ILE A 14 -0.79 28.42 -8.05
C ILE A 14 0.20 27.81 -7.06
N ASN A 15 0.22 28.35 -5.85
CA ASN A 15 0.82 27.71 -4.69
C ASN A 15 0.01 26.44 -4.43
N CYS A 16 0.36 25.35 -5.12
CA CYS A 16 0.03 24.01 -4.68
C CYS A 16 0.73 23.81 -3.35
N ASN A 17 0.07 24.22 -2.27
CA ASN A 17 0.33 23.67 -0.95
C ASN A 17 -0.02 22.19 -1.06
N VAL A 18 0.96 21.38 -1.45
CA VAL A 18 0.91 19.95 -1.25
C VAL A 18 0.95 19.80 0.27
N TYR A 19 -0.22 19.76 0.89
CA TYR A 19 -0.33 19.26 2.24
C TYR A 19 0.19 17.84 2.15
N ALA A 20 1.43 17.63 2.62
CA ALA A 20 1.92 16.32 2.97
C ALA A 20 0.99 15.84 4.09
N VAL A 21 -0.11 15.19 3.69
CA VAL A 21 -0.96 14.46 4.61
C VAL A 21 -0.07 13.34 5.10
N ASP A 22 0.50 13.53 6.29
CA ASP A 22 1.08 12.43 7.06
C ASP A 22 -0.11 11.49 7.34
N ALA A 23 -0.37 10.60 6.38
CA ALA A 23 -1.54 9.74 6.36
C ALA A 23 -1.41 8.78 7.54
N LYS A 24 -1.97 9.19 8.67
CA LYS A 24 -2.00 8.38 9.87
C LYS A 24 -2.94 7.21 9.59
N TYR A 25 -2.36 6.05 9.32
CA TYR A 25 -3.09 4.81 9.08
C TYR A 25 -4.01 4.48 10.26
N VAL A 26 -5.10 3.75 10.00
CA VAL A 26 -6.10 3.43 11.03
C VAL A 26 -5.51 2.52 12.10
N THR A 27 -4.68 1.57 11.68
CA THR A 27 -4.11 0.55 12.55
C THR A 27 -2.75 0.98 13.13
N PRO A 28 -2.47 0.68 14.41
CA PRO A 28 -1.17 1.01 15.01
C PRO A 28 0.00 0.31 14.29
N GLU A 29 -0.21 -0.86 13.70
CA GLU A 29 0.77 -1.63 12.96
C GLU A 29 1.31 -0.89 11.73
N PHE A 30 0.49 -0.10 11.05
CA PHE A 30 0.94 0.71 9.92
C PHE A 30 1.58 2.03 10.35
N ASN A 31 1.41 2.43 11.61
CA ASN A 31 2.10 3.57 12.20
C ASN A 31 3.44 3.17 12.87
N ASP A 32 3.74 1.87 12.95
CA ASP A 32 5.01 1.34 13.46
C ASP A 32 5.87 0.83 12.29
N LYS A 33 7.03 1.47 12.10
CA LYS A 33 7.99 1.13 11.03
C LYS A 33 8.60 -0.26 11.18
N ASN A 34 8.51 -0.87 12.36
CA ASN A 34 9.07 -2.20 12.63
C ASN A 34 8.00 -3.32 12.64
N SER A 35 6.76 -3.00 12.31
CA SER A 35 5.69 -3.98 12.34
C SER A 35 5.81 -5.00 11.20
N HIS A 36 6.06 -6.25 11.56
CA HIS A 36 5.99 -7.35 10.60
C HIS A 36 4.56 -7.62 10.12
N VAL A 37 3.55 -7.25 10.90
CA VAL A 37 2.14 -7.42 10.51
C VAL A 37 1.81 -6.51 9.34
N SER A 38 2.18 -5.22 9.39
CA SER A 38 1.92 -4.31 8.27
C SER A 38 2.67 -4.76 7.02
N MET A 39 3.91 -5.22 7.16
CA MET A 39 4.70 -5.77 6.05
C MET A 39 4.01 -6.97 5.37
N VAL A 40 3.44 -7.91 6.13
CA VAL A 40 2.72 -9.05 5.56
C VAL A 40 1.53 -8.60 4.72
N PHE A 41 0.74 -7.63 5.19
CA PHE A 41 -0.40 -7.11 4.44
C PHE A 41 0.04 -6.29 3.22
N ILE A 42 1.11 -5.51 3.32
CA ILE A 42 1.74 -4.83 2.17
C ILE A 42 2.18 -5.85 1.12
N CYS A 43 2.86 -6.92 1.55
CA CYS A 43 3.28 -8.00 0.65
C CYS A 43 2.11 -8.70 -0.05
N ALA A 44 0.97 -8.85 0.63
CA ALA A 44 -0.24 -9.40 0.03
C ALA A 44 -0.76 -8.50 -1.10
N VAL A 45 -0.80 -7.18 -0.86
CA VAL A 45 -1.21 -6.18 -1.87
C VAL A 45 -0.22 -6.12 -3.02
N ILE A 46 1.09 -6.14 -2.75
CA ILE A 46 2.14 -6.20 -3.78
C ILE A 46 1.96 -7.45 -4.65
N GLY A 47 1.76 -8.62 -4.04
CA GLY A 47 1.59 -9.88 -4.77
C GLY A 47 0.41 -9.82 -5.74
N GLU A 48 -0.73 -9.32 -5.29
CA GLU A 48 -1.94 -9.20 -6.10
C GLU A 48 -1.82 -8.09 -7.16
N LYS A 49 -1.62 -6.83 -6.72
CA LYS A 49 -1.66 -5.67 -7.61
C LYS A 49 -0.45 -5.57 -8.52
N GLY A 50 0.70 -6.09 -8.08
CA GLY A 50 1.90 -6.23 -8.92
C GLY A 50 1.83 -7.39 -9.91
N GLY A 51 0.80 -8.24 -9.84
CA GLY A 51 0.62 -9.37 -10.75
C GLY A 51 1.58 -10.54 -10.53
N PHE A 52 2.17 -10.64 -9.33
CA PHE A 52 3.13 -11.71 -9.01
C PHE A 52 2.47 -12.98 -8.47
N ASP A 53 1.39 -12.84 -7.71
CA ASP A 53 0.68 -13.95 -7.08
C ASP A 53 -0.78 -13.57 -6.79
N ALA A 54 -1.70 -14.06 -7.61
CA ALA A 54 -3.15 -13.83 -7.47
C ALA A 54 -3.77 -14.51 -6.22
N GLU A 55 -3.01 -15.35 -5.52
CA GLU A 55 -3.43 -15.98 -4.27
C GLU A 55 -2.82 -15.28 -3.05
N ALA A 56 -2.12 -14.16 -3.21
CA ALA A 56 -1.46 -13.45 -2.11
C ALA A 56 -2.48 -12.90 -1.09
N LEU A 57 -3.51 -12.18 -1.54
CA LEU A 57 -4.58 -11.67 -0.66
C LEU A 57 -5.37 -12.82 0.00
N PRO A 58 -5.87 -13.84 -0.75
CA PRO A 58 -6.51 -15.00 -0.14
C PRO A 58 -5.63 -15.72 0.89
N THR A 59 -4.33 -15.83 0.64
CA THR A 59 -3.38 -16.49 1.56
C THR A 59 -3.31 -15.75 2.89
N VAL A 60 -3.15 -14.43 2.88
CA VAL A 60 -3.13 -13.64 4.11
C VAL A 60 -4.48 -13.65 4.81
N ALA A 61 -5.58 -13.50 4.08
CA ALA A 61 -6.92 -13.53 4.68
C ALA A 61 -7.20 -14.85 5.42
N LYS A 62 -6.92 -16.00 4.79
CA LYS A 62 -7.08 -17.33 5.41
C LYS A 62 -6.14 -17.51 6.60
N SER A 63 -4.89 -17.06 6.47
CA SER A 63 -3.91 -17.16 7.55
C SER A 63 -4.32 -16.33 8.77
N SER A 64 -4.75 -15.08 8.56
CA SER A 64 -5.25 -14.21 9.63
C SER A 64 -6.45 -14.82 10.35
N ALA A 65 -7.38 -15.43 9.61
CA ALA A 65 -8.52 -16.14 10.19
C ALA A 65 -8.07 -17.34 11.05
N LYS A 66 -7.15 -18.19 10.56
CA LYS A 66 -6.60 -19.33 11.33
C LYS A 66 -5.84 -18.88 12.58
N MET A 67 -5.17 -17.73 12.53
CA MET A 67 -4.48 -17.14 13.70
C MET A 67 -5.43 -16.43 14.68
N GLY A 68 -6.73 -16.38 14.41
CA GLY A 68 -7.72 -15.77 15.30
C GLY A 68 -7.72 -14.24 15.26
N VAL A 69 -7.19 -13.62 14.19
CA VAL A 69 -7.29 -12.16 14.00
C VAL A 69 -8.76 -11.80 13.77
N PRO A 70 -9.35 -10.86 14.55
CA PRO A 70 -10.74 -10.46 14.34
C PRO A 70 -10.97 -9.91 12.93
N ALA A 71 -12.07 -10.32 12.30
CA ALA A 71 -12.38 -9.94 10.90
C ALA A 71 -12.35 -8.42 10.67
N LYS A 72 -12.89 -7.64 11.62
CA LYS A 72 -12.83 -6.16 11.59
C LYS A 72 -11.39 -5.67 11.51
N LYS A 73 -10.51 -6.19 12.37
CA LYS A 73 -9.10 -5.80 12.43
C LYS A 73 -8.34 -6.21 11.15
N ALA A 74 -8.60 -7.40 10.63
CA ALA A 74 -8.03 -7.84 9.36
C ALA A 74 -8.46 -6.95 8.18
N GLY A 75 -9.73 -6.51 8.17
CA GLY A 75 -10.23 -5.54 7.19
C GLY A 75 -9.56 -4.17 7.28
N GLU A 76 -9.36 -3.65 8.50
CA GLU A 76 -8.63 -2.39 8.72
C GLU A 76 -7.17 -2.49 8.27
N LEU A 77 -6.47 -3.59 8.61
CA LEU A 77 -5.09 -3.84 8.16
C LEU A 77 -4.99 -3.91 6.63
N MET A 78 -5.97 -4.53 5.97
CA MET A 78 -6.02 -4.58 4.51
C MET A 78 -6.31 -3.20 3.89
N GLY A 79 -7.21 -2.42 4.50
CA GLY A 79 -7.50 -1.05 4.07
C GLY A 79 -6.27 -0.15 4.15
N ASP A 80 -5.50 -0.25 5.23
CA ASP A 80 -4.24 0.49 5.37
C ASP A 80 -3.20 0.03 4.36
N ALA A 81 -3.09 -1.27 4.07
CA ALA A 81 -2.19 -1.79 3.03
C ALA A 81 -2.52 -1.27 1.63
N LEU A 82 -3.81 -1.21 1.28
CA LEU A 82 -4.27 -0.62 0.03
C LEU A 82 -3.97 0.89 -0.01
N THR A 83 -4.19 1.60 1.09
CA THR A 83 -3.84 3.02 1.21
C THR A 83 -2.34 3.25 1.02
N TRP A 84 -1.52 2.38 1.62
CA TRP A 84 -0.07 2.40 1.43
C TRP A 84 0.29 2.20 -0.04
N TRP A 85 -0.32 1.22 -0.72
CA TRP A 85 -0.10 0.98 -2.14
C TRP A 85 -0.39 2.23 -2.97
N GLU A 86 -1.62 2.77 -2.89
CA GLU A 86 -2.03 3.93 -3.68
C GLU A 86 -1.14 5.16 -3.44
N THR A 87 -0.60 5.32 -2.23
CA THR A 87 0.22 6.48 -1.88
C THR A 87 1.70 6.31 -2.22
N ASN A 88 2.24 5.09 -2.13
CA ASN A 88 3.69 4.88 -2.08
C ASN A 88 4.25 4.02 -3.20
N HIS A 89 3.47 3.12 -3.83
CA HIS A 89 4.04 2.02 -4.62
C HIS A 89 4.97 2.47 -5.76
N GLU A 90 4.67 3.59 -6.42
CA GLU A 90 5.50 4.14 -7.51
C GLU A 90 6.89 4.60 -7.06
N GLN A 91 7.09 4.84 -5.75
CA GLN A 91 8.35 5.30 -5.18
C GLN A 91 9.28 4.14 -4.77
N TYR A 92 8.82 2.90 -4.90
CA TYR A 92 9.55 1.70 -4.47
C TYR A 92 9.84 0.75 -5.64
N ASP A 93 10.95 0.01 -5.55
CA ASP A 93 11.18 -1.15 -6.43
C ASP A 93 10.28 -2.30 -6.00
N ILE A 94 9.05 -2.31 -6.53
CA ILE A 94 8.03 -3.30 -6.20
C ILE A 94 8.47 -4.72 -6.56
N THR A 95 9.21 -4.90 -7.67
CA THR A 95 9.72 -6.22 -8.06
C THR A 95 10.80 -6.69 -7.09
N GLY A 96 11.74 -5.82 -6.75
CA GLY A 96 12.78 -6.10 -5.76
C GLY A 96 12.21 -6.40 -4.38
N MET A 97 11.19 -5.65 -3.94
CA MET A 97 10.46 -5.92 -2.69
C MET A 97 9.77 -7.28 -2.72
N TRP A 98 9.12 -7.63 -3.83
CA TRP A 98 8.46 -8.92 -3.97
C TRP A 98 9.46 -10.07 -3.82
N GLU A 99 10.51 -10.07 -4.63
CA GLU A 99 11.51 -11.13 -4.66
C GLU A 99 12.33 -11.20 -3.38
N GLY A 100 12.69 -10.04 -2.81
CA GLY A 100 13.59 -9.95 -1.66
C GLY A 100 12.91 -10.08 -0.30
N SER A 101 11.61 -9.77 -0.18
CA SER A 101 10.95 -9.65 1.12
C SER A 101 9.57 -10.30 1.22
N CYS A 102 8.84 -10.48 0.12
CA CYS A 102 7.45 -10.94 0.17
C CYS A 102 7.22 -12.39 -0.23
N ARG A 103 7.89 -12.84 -1.31
CA ARG A 103 7.62 -14.13 -1.95
C ARG A 103 7.73 -15.30 -0.98
N GLU A 104 8.87 -15.45 -0.30
CA GLU A 104 9.11 -16.62 0.55
C GLU A 104 8.26 -16.60 1.83
N PRO A 105 8.09 -15.47 2.55
CA PRO A 105 7.18 -15.42 3.69
C PRO A 105 5.73 -15.78 3.34
N LEU A 106 5.18 -15.27 2.22
CA LEU A 106 3.82 -15.61 1.81
C LEU A 106 3.68 -17.09 1.41
N LYS A 107 4.68 -17.64 0.71
CA LYS A 107 4.73 -19.07 0.39
C LYS A 107 4.74 -19.94 1.65
N ASN A 108 5.47 -19.52 2.69
CA ASN A 108 5.49 -20.22 3.97
C ASN A 108 4.16 -20.12 4.70
N MET A 109 3.51 -18.94 4.70
CA MET A 109 2.16 -18.79 5.24
C MET A 109 1.15 -19.71 4.55
N ARG A 110 1.20 -19.81 3.21
CA ARG A 110 0.34 -20.72 2.44
C ARG A 110 0.48 -22.16 2.90
N ARG A 111 1.71 -22.65 3.01
CA ARG A 111 2.00 -24.02 3.48
C ARG A 111 1.51 -24.27 4.91
N MET A 112 1.64 -23.27 5.79
CA MET A 112 1.29 -23.42 7.20
C MET A 112 -0.21 -23.30 7.47
N TYR A 113 -0.92 -22.47 6.71
CA TYR A 113 -2.28 -22.08 7.08
C TYR A 113 -3.32 -22.30 5.97
N VAL A 114 -2.93 -22.52 4.73
CA VAL A 114 -3.88 -22.70 3.62
C VAL A 114 -3.94 -24.16 3.18
N ASP A 115 -2.79 -24.79 3.00
CA ASP A 115 -2.69 -26.14 2.42
C ASP A 115 -2.83 -27.27 3.46
N GLN A 116 -3.19 -26.93 4.70
CA GLN A 116 -3.57 -27.86 5.76
C GLN A 116 -5.09 -28.04 5.80
#